data_AF-A0A381NC34-F1
#
_entry.id   AF-A0A381NC34-F1
#
_cell.length_a   1.000
_cell.length_b   1.000
_cell.length_c   1.000
_cell.angle_alpha   90.00
_cell.angle_beta   90.00
_cell.angle_gamma   90.00
#
_symmetry.space_group_name_H-M   'P 1'
#
loop_
_entity.id
_entity.type
_entity.pdbx_description
1 polymer ?
#
loop_
_entity_poly.entity_id
_entity_poly.type
_entity_poly.pdbx_seq_one_letter_code
_entity_poly.pdbx_strand_id
1 'polypeptide(L)'
;MKQLKPNFFIIGAPKCGTTSLSVYLSEHPEVVMSHPKEPHYFSTDIENGRMTDQSKYLACFAQDKTPIAVGEASTLYLYSKDAIQNILEFNPNAKFIVMLRKPIDIVLSFHQVALNYFGETETNLETAWDLQIVRQNGKQIPKGCPDPQLLMYGEIAKLGAQVKRLTDHVKSDQIKFIYFDEFVNKTDKVYCSVLEFLKVNKNHTPSFENHNPTRPIKFNKLTKIVNQAVGLKKTVGIKKQFGVAKKIHTVNVKGEPPKQMSRTLKTTMNVYFEKDIQLLSDLMNKNLSDWSNQ
;
A
#
# COMPACT_ATOMS: atom_id res chain seq x y z
N MET A 1 -0.04 -28.85 -9.44
CA MET A 1 0.20 -27.96 -8.29
C MET A 1 -1.07 -27.88 -7.45
N LYS A 2 -0.96 -28.01 -6.12
CA LYS A 2 -2.09 -27.87 -5.20
C LYS A 2 -2.50 -26.39 -5.13
N GLN A 3 -3.79 -26.10 -5.25
CA GLN A 3 -4.30 -24.74 -5.11
C GLN A 3 -4.39 -24.39 -3.63
N LEU A 4 -3.56 -23.45 -3.18
CA LEU A 4 -3.47 -23.04 -1.78
C LEU A 4 -4.38 -21.83 -1.52
N LYS A 5 -4.99 -21.80 -0.34
CA LYS A 5 -5.87 -20.71 0.10
C LYS A 5 -5.12 -19.80 1.07
N PRO A 6 -5.10 -18.47 0.86
CA PRO A 6 -4.44 -17.56 1.79
C PRO A 6 -5.11 -17.54 3.17
N ASN A 7 -4.27 -17.52 4.20
CA ASN A 7 -4.65 -17.49 5.60
C ASN A 7 -4.05 -16.31 6.37
N PHE A 8 -3.20 -15.50 5.73
CA PHE A 8 -2.84 -14.19 6.25
C PHE A 8 -2.72 -13.12 5.15
N PHE A 9 -2.87 -11.86 5.55
CA PHE A 9 -2.93 -10.72 4.65
C PHE A 9 -2.13 -9.54 5.21
N ILE A 10 -1.14 -9.07 4.46
CA ILE A 10 -0.48 -7.79 4.71
C ILE A 10 -1.31 -6.71 4.01
N ILE A 11 -2.25 -6.13 4.75
CA ILE A 11 -3.34 -5.31 4.19
C ILE A 11 -2.96 -3.84 3.98
N GLY A 12 -1.82 -3.42 4.50
CA GLY A 12 -1.41 -2.03 4.43
C GLY A 12 -0.39 -1.66 5.51
N ALA A 13 -0.09 -0.38 5.65
CA ALA A 13 -0.48 0.69 4.72
C ALA A 13 0.50 0.77 3.52
N PRO A 14 0.12 1.39 2.40
CA PRO A 14 1.06 1.63 1.31
C PRO A 14 2.26 2.43 1.81
N LYS A 15 3.45 2.15 1.26
CA LYS A 15 4.71 2.85 1.60
C LYS A 15 5.14 2.74 3.07
N CYS A 16 4.72 1.67 3.74
CA CYS A 16 5.10 1.33 5.13
C CYS A 16 6.03 0.10 5.22
N GLY A 17 6.74 -0.28 4.16
CA GLY A 17 7.70 -1.41 4.20
C GLY A 17 7.12 -2.80 3.89
N THR A 18 5.84 -2.88 3.51
CA THR A 18 5.13 -4.14 3.21
C THR A 18 5.78 -4.97 2.10
N THR A 19 6.47 -4.34 1.15
CA THR A 19 7.20 -5.06 0.09
C THR A 19 8.39 -5.82 0.67
N SER A 20 9.22 -5.17 1.48
CA SER A 20 10.37 -5.83 2.12
C SER A 20 9.90 -6.98 3.00
N LEU A 21 8.88 -6.76 3.85
CA LEU A 21 8.32 -7.83 4.68
C LEU A 21 7.79 -9.01 3.85
N SER A 22 7.08 -8.73 2.74
CA SER A 22 6.60 -9.77 1.84
C SER A 22 7.73 -10.55 1.17
N VAL A 23 8.85 -9.91 0.83
CA VAL A 23 10.02 -10.58 0.25
C VAL A 23 10.68 -11.47 1.31
N TYR A 24 10.95 -10.94 2.50
CA TYR A 24 11.54 -11.69 3.62
C TYR A 24 10.71 -12.94 3.95
N LEU A 25 9.39 -12.81 4.00
CA LEU A 25 8.48 -13.94 4.23
C LEU A 25 8.49 -14.95 3.09
N SER A 26 8.64 -14.52 1.83
CA SER A 26 8.64 -15.42 0.67
C SER A 26 9.85 -16.34 0.60
N GLU A 27 10.96 -15.97 1.26
CA GLU A 27 12.18 -16.79 1.38
C GLU A 27 12.01 -17.94 2.39
N HIS A 28 11.04 -17.84 3.31
CA HIS A 28 10.82 -18.87 4.33
C HIS A 28 10.23 -20.15 3.72
N PRO A 29 10.76 -21.35 4.03
CA PRO A 29 10.32 -22.62 3.43
C PRO A 29 8.85 -22.97 3.72
N GLU A 30 8.35 -22.60 4.90
CA GLU A 30 6.97 -22.85 5.34
C GLU A 30 5.98 -21.72 4.98
N VAL A 31 6.41 -20.75 4.17
CA VAL A 31 5.58 -19.61 3.75
C VAL A 31 5.46 -19.56 2.22
N VAL A 32 4.25 -19.27 1.75
CA VAL A 32 3.96 -18.95 0.34
C VAL A 32 3.37 -17.55 0.30
N MET A 33 3.95 -16.68 -0.52
CA MET A 33 3.37 -15.36 -0.83
C MET A 33 2.76 -15.36 -2.23
N SER A 34 1.70 -14.59 -2.43
CA SER A 34 1.07 -14.38 -3.75
C SER A 34 2.09 -13.91 -4.79
N HIS A 35 2.11 -14.54 -5.97
CA HIS A 35 2.84 -14.06 -7.14
C HIS A 35 1.91 -13.92 -8.36
N PRO A 36 1.75 -12.71 -8.93
CA PRO A 36 2.39 -11.45 -8.53
C PRO A 36 1.89 -10.92 -7.17
N LYS A 37 2.69 -10.03 -6.54
CA LYS A 37 2.26 -9.24 -5.38
C LYS A 37 1.14 -8.28 -5.79
N GLU A 38 0.31 -7.89 -4.83
CA GLU A 38 -0.78 -6.93 -4.99
C GLU A 38 -1.86 -7.37 -6.00
N PRO A 39 -2.45 -8.57 -5.87
CA PRO A 39 -3.57 -8.97 -6.73
C PRO A 39 -4.83 -8.11 -6.48
N HIS A 40 -4.94 -7.46 -5.31
CA HIS A 40 -6.04 -6.57 -4.93
C HIS A 40 -7.46 -7.17 -5.07
N TYR A 41 -7.54 -8.50 -5.09
CA TYR A 41 -8.77 -9.27 -5.33
C TYR A 41 -9.95 -8.82 -4.45
N PHE A 42 -9.70 -8.53 -3.17
CA PHE A 42 -10.76 -8.22 -2.20
C PHE A 42 -11.19 -6.75 -2.13
N SER A 43 -10.48 -5.80 -2.75
CA SER A 43 -10.88 -4.38 -2.75
C SER A 43 -11.84 -4.08 -3.89
N THR A 44 -13.10 -4.51 -3.74
CA THR A 44 -14.14 -4.39 -4.77
C THR A 44 -14.65 -2.96 -4.99
N ASP A 45 -14.38 -2.07 -4.05
CA ASP A 45 -14.75 -0.65 -4.04
C ASP A 45 -13.71 0.27 -4.69
N ILE A 46 -12.57 -0.26 -5.16
CA ILE A 46 -11.48 0.54 -5.74
C ILE A 46 -11.04 -0.04 -7.09
N GLU A 47 -11.05 0.78 -8.13
CA GLU A 47 -10.49 0.44 -9.44
C GLU A 47 -8.95 0.63 -9.46
N ASN A 48 -8.23 -0.28 -8.81
CA ASN A 48 -6.76 -0.27 -8.68
C ASN A 48 -6.04 -1.30 -9.58
N GLY A 49 -6.76 -1.89 -10.53
CA GLY A 49 -6.26 -2.98 -11.38
C GLY A 49 -6.39 -4.37 -10.74
N ARG A 50 -7.34 -4.54 -9.82
CA ARG A 50 -7.62 -5.80 -9.13
C ARG A 50 -7.85 -6.98 -10.07
N MET A 51 -7.44 -8.16 -9.60
CA MET A 51 -7.91 -9.42 -10.17
C MET A 51 -9.39 -9.61 -9.82
N THR A 52 -10.18 -10.05 -10.80
CA THR A 52 -11.62 -10.29 -10.62
C THR A 52 -12.00 -11.77 -10.72
N ASP A 53 -11.10 -12.59 -11.26
CA ASP A 53 -11.31 -14.02 -11.46
C ASP A 53 -10.69 -14.81 -10.31
N GLN A 54 -11.51 -15.56 -9.59
CA GLN A 54 -11.09 -16.33 -8.42
C GLN A 54 -10.06 -17.40 -8.77
N SER A 55 -10.19 -18.06 -9.92
CA SER A 55 -9.26 -19.11 -10.33
C SER A 55 -7.87 -18.54 -10.59
N LYS A 56 -7.78 -17.38 -11.27
CA LYS A 56 -6.54 -16.63 -11.46
C LYS A 56 -5.96 -16.13 -10.14
N TYR A 57 -6.82 -15.62 -9.25
CA TYR A 57 -6.40 -15.17 -7.93
C TYR A 57 -5.77 -16.31 -7.12
N LEU A 58 -6.44 -17.45 -7.03
CA LEU A 58 -5.93 -18.63 -6.32
C LEU A 58 -4.69 -19.24 -7.00
N ALA A 59 -4.53 -19.07 -8.32
CA ALA A 59 -3.33 -19.49 -9.02
C ALA A 59 -2.08 -18.69 -8.59
N CYS A 60 -2.23 -17.49 -8.00
CA CYS A 60 -1.11 -16.72 -7.44
C CYS A 60 -0.38 -17.44 -6.30
N PHE A 61 -1.00 -18.47 -5.70
CA PHE A 61 -0.45 -19.24 -4.58
C PHE A 61 -0.03 -20.66 -4.99
N ALA A 62 -0.11 -21.01 -6.28
CA ALA A 62 0.26 -22.33 -6.76
C ALA A 62 1.78 -22.53 -6.66
N GLN A 63 2.22 -23.30 -5.65
CA GLN A 63 3.60 -23.70 -5.45
C GLN A 63 3.66 -25.16 -5.00
N ASP A 64 4.74 -25.86 -5.34
CA ASP A 64 5.02 -27.22 -4.86
C ASP A 64 5.65 -27.16 -3.46
N LYS A 65 4.91 -26.58 -2.51
CA LYS A 65 5.25 -26.48 -1.09
C LYS A 65 4.10 -26.98 -0.20
N THR A 66 4.41 -27.35 1.03
CA THR A 66 3.43 -27.62 2.09
C THR A 66 3.54 -26.50 3.14
N PRO A 67 3.06 -25.28 2.85
CA PRO A 67 3.24 -24.15 3.76
C PRO A 67 2.30 -24.22 4.96
N ILE A 68 2.76 -23.62 6.06
CA ILE A 68 1.91 -23.29 7.22
C ILE A 68 1.18 -21.97 6.95
N ALA A 69 1.88 -20.99 6.38
CA ALA A 69 1.36 -19.66 6.13
C ALA A 69 1.28 -19.38 4.63
N VAL A 70 0.09 -19.00 4.16
CA VAL A 70 -0.15 -18.61 2.77
C VAL A 70 -0.64 -17.17 2.78
N GLY A 71 0.16 -16.28 2.22
CA GLY A 71 0.05 -14.85 2.43
C GLY A 71 -0.20 -14.06 1.16
N GLU A 72 -1.03 -13.04 1.28
CA GLU A 72 -1.18 -12.01 0.26
C GLU A 72 -0.72 -10.65 0.81
N ALA A 73 -0.14 -9.80 -0.04
CA ALA A 73 0.22 -8.44 0.35
C ALA A 73 -0.35 -7.44 -0.66
N SER A 74 -1.54 -6.90 -0.37
CA SER A 74 -2.23 -5.85 -1.15
C SER A 74 -2.44 -4.63 -0.25
N THR A 75 -1.65 -3.58 -0.49
CA THR A 75 -1.48 -2.49 0.47
C THR A 75 -2.67 -1.54 0.60
N LEU A 76 -3.60 -1.58 -0.36
CA LEU A 76 -4.81 -0.76 -0.35
C LEU A 76 -6.00 -1.44 0.35
N TYR A 77 -5.85 -2.67 0.88
CA TYR A 77 -6.92 -3.34 1.61
C TYR A 77 -7.29 -2.62 2.91
N LEU A 78 -6.31 -2.03 3.60
CA LEU A 78 -6.58 -1.20 4.77
C LEU A 78 -7.32 0.10 4.41
N TYR A 79 -7.17 0.60 3.18
CA TYR A 79 -7.88 1.78 2.69
C TYR A 79 -9.29 1.44 2.19
N SER A 80 -9.44 0.32 1.50
CA SER A 80 -10.72 -0.24 1.01
C SER A 80 -11.75 -0.42 2.13
N LYS A 81 -12.99 -0.06 1.85
CA LYS A 81 -14.14 -0.26 2.75
C LYS A 81 -14.65 -1.69 2.70
N ASP A 82 -14.45 -2.39 1.58
CA ASP A 82 -14.97 -3.74 1.36
C ASP A 82 -13.95 -4.85 1.72
N ALA A 83 -12.65 -4.60 1.57
CA ALA A 83 -11.64 -5.67 1.57
C ALA A 83 -11.59 -6.50 2.84
N ILE A 84 -11.71 -5.88 4.02
CA ILE A 84 -11.65 -6.61 5.30
C ILE A 84 -12.82 -7.58 5.41
N GLN A 85 -14.04 -7.12 5.10
CA GLN A 85 -15.24 -7.96 5.14
C GLN A 85 -15.15 -9.10 4.11
N ASN A 86 -14.76 -8.79 2.87
CA ASN A 86 -14.58 -9.79 1.82
C ASN A 86 -13.53 -10.85 2.19
N ILE A 87 -12.44 -10.46 2.87
CA ILE A 87 -11.44 -11.40 3.38
C ILE A 87 -12.03 -12.29 4.47
N LEU A 88 -12.81 -11.75 5.40
CA LEU A 88 -13.43 -12.53 6.49
C LEU A 88 -14.47 -13.52 5.97
N GLU A 89 -15.27 -13.14 4.97
CA GLU A 89 -16.20 -14.04 4.29
C GLU A 89 -15.45 -15.18 3.57
N PHE A 90 -14.31 -14.86 2.98
CA PHE A 90 -13.46 -15.85 2.35
C PHE A 90 -12.76 -16.76 3.37
N ASN A 91 -12.23 -16.21 4.46
CA ASN A 91 -11.54 -16.93 5.51
C ASN A 91 -11.75 -16.26 6.88
N PRO A 92 -12.70 -16.75 7.70
CA PRO A 92 -13.00 -16.16 9.00
C PRO A 92 -11.82 -16.18 9.99
N ASN A 93 -10.87 -17.10 9.78
CA ASN A 93 -9.67 -17.27 10.61
C ASN A 93 -8.45 -16.53 10.03
N ALA A 94 -8.64 -15.65 9.05
CA ALA A 94 -7.57 -14.88 8.44
C ALA A 94 -6.80 -14.08 9.49
N LYS A 95 -5.47 -14.02 9.34
CA LYS A 95 -4.59 -13.13 10.10
C LYS A 95 -4.29 -11.87 9.29
N PHE A 96 -4.26 -10.72 9.94
CA PHE A 96 -4.05 -9.42 9.33
C PHE A 96 -2.77 -8.80 9.86
N ILE A 97 -1.89 -8.37 8.96
CA ILE A 97 -0.67 -7.64 9.29
C ILE A 97 -0.84 -6.20 8.78
N VAL A 98 -0.66 -5.24 9.68
CA VAL A 98 -0.78 -3.81 9.42
C VAL A 98 0.53 -3.12 9.76
N MET A 99 1.14 -2.48 8.77
CA MET A 99 2.32 -1.65 8.94
C MET A 99 1.93 -0.18 8.98
N LEU A 100 2.29 0.50 10.07
CA LEU A 100 1.94 1.90 10.35
C LEU A 100 3.17 2.79 10.15
N ARG A 101 2.96 3.98 9.58
CA ARG A 101 3.99 5.00 9.36
C ARG A 101 3.36 6.39 9.50
N LYS A 102 4.19 7.39 9.83
CA LYS A 102 3.80 8.81 9.84
C LYS A 102 3.02 9.18 8.57
N PRO A 103 1.79 9.71 8.67
CA PRO A 103 0.93 10.01 7.53
C PRO A 103 1.58 10.89 6.45
N ILE A 104 2.32 11.92 6.85
CA ILE A 104 3.03 12.83 5.92
C ILE A 104 4.03 12.08 5.04
N ASP A 105 4.75 11.11 5.61
CA ASP A 105 5.72 10.32 4.86
C ASP A 105 5.06 9.36 3.88
N ILE A 106 3.89 8.83 4.25
CA ILE A 106 3.04 8.04 3.36
C ILE A 106 2.61 8.92 2.19
N VAL A 107 2.09 10.12 2.43
CA VAL A 107 1.67 11.06 1.37
C VAL A 107 2.81 11.37 0.41
N LEU A 108 3.98 11.77 0.94
CA LEU A 108 5.19 12.04 0.16
C LEU A 108 5.58 10.86 -0.73
N SER A 109 5.57 9.66 -0.16
CA SER A 109 5.96 8.45 -0.87
C SER A 109 4.90 7.95 -1.85
N PHE A 110 3.62 8.13 -1.52
CA PHE A 110 2.49 7.66 -2.30
C PHE A 110 2.23 8.53 -3.52
N HIS A 111 2.55 9.83 -3.48
CA HIS A 111 2.50 10.68 -4.67
C HIS A 111 3.37 10.14 -5.82
N GLN A 112 4.52 9.55 -5.51
CA GLN A 112 5.36 8.88 -6.52
C GLN A 112 4.70 7.60 -7.05
N VAL A 113 3.93 6.88 -6.23
CA VAL A 113 3.12 5.74 -6.70
C VAL A 113 2.03 6.23 -7.64
N ALA A 114 1.29 7.27 -7.26
CA ALA A 114 0.23 7.84 -8.07
C ALA A 114 0.74 8.32 -9.44
N LEU A 115 1.92 8.94 -9.49
CA LEU A 115 2.58 9.39 -10.71
C LEU A 115 3.00 8.23 -11.64
N ASN A 116 3.42 7.09 -11.08
CA ASN A 116 3.95 5.98 -11.87
C ASN A 116 2.89 4.93 -12.24
N TYR A 117 1.83 4.78 -11.43
CA TYR A 117 0.89 3.66 -11.54
C TYR A 117 -0.57 4.10 -11.64
N PHE A 118 -0.96 5.25 -11.07
CA PHE A 118 -2.38 5.67 -10.99
C PHE A 118 -2.70 6.91 -11.84
N GLY A 119 -1.81 7.28 -12.76
CA GLY A 119 -2.08 8.30 -13.76
C GLY A 119 -2.14 9.73 -13.24
N GLU A 120 -1.54 10.01 -12.07
CA GLU A 120 -1.38 11.39 -11.59
C GLU A 120 -0.58 12.23 -12.61
N THR A 121 -1.04 13.44 -12.88
CA THR A 121 -0.40 14.37 -13.84
C THR A 121 0.24 15.58 -13.17
N GLU A 122 -0.11 15.85 -11.92
CA GLU A 122 0.48 16.92 -11.12
C GLU A 122 1.72 16.41 -10.38
N THR A 123 2.87 16.96 -10.74
CA THR A 123 4.18 16.52 -10.25
C THR A 123 4.66 17.32 -9.04
N ASN A 124 4.01 18.45 -8.72
CA ASN A 124 4.19 19.18 -7.50
C ASN A 124 3.25 18.63 -6.42
N LEU A 125 3.80 18.15 -5.30
CA LEU A 125 3.00 17.54 -4.24
C LEU A 125 2.03 18.52 -3.57
N GLU A 126 2.43 19.77 -3.36
CA GLU A 126 1.58 20.80 -2.74
C GLU A 126 0.35 21.05 -3.59
N THR A 127 0.55 21.27 -4.90
CA THR A 127 -0.57 21.41 -5.84
C THR A 127 -1.41 20.14 -5.93
N ALA A 128 -0.79 18.95 -5.92
CA ALA A 128 -1.53 17.68 -5.96
C ALA A 128 -2.37 17.46 -4.68
N TRP A 129 -1.86 17.87 -3.53
CA TRP A 129 -2.56 17.86 -2.25
C TRP A 129 -3.80 18.76 -2.28
N ASP A 130 -3.67 20.01 -2.77
CA ASP A 130 -4.80 20.94 -2.85
C ASP A 130 -5.86 20.45 -3.86
N LEU A 131 -5.42 19.86 -4.97
CA LEU A 131 -6.30 19.29 -5.99
C LEU A 131 -7.18 18.15 -5.48
N GLN A 132 -6.81 17.47 -4.38
CA GLN A 132 -7.61 16.35 -3.87
C GLN A 132 -9.04 16.80 -3.50
N ILE A 133 -9.21 18.02 -2.98
CA ILE A 133 -10.53 18.59 -2.62
C ILE A 133 -11.38 18.80 -3.88
N VAL A 134 -10.77 19.31 -4.94
CA VAL A 134 -11.45 19.53 -6.22
C VAL A 134 -11.82 18.19 -6.87
N ARG A 135 -10.93 17.20 -6.79
CA ARG A 135 -11.11 15.85 -7.33
C ARG A 135 -12.15 15.03 -6.58
N GLN A 136 -12.27 15.23 -5.27
CA GLN A 136 -13.34 14.62 -4.47
C GLN A 136 -14.73 15.03 -4.98
N ASN A 137 -14.85 16.22 -5.56
CA ASN A 137 -16.08 16.73 -6.19
C ASN A 137 -16.21 16.33 -7.69
N GLY A 138 -15.43 15.35 -8.15
CA GLY A 138 -15.49 14.86 -9.53
C GLY A 138 -14.82 15.78 -10.57
N LYS A 139 -14.11 16.83 -10.14
CA LYS A 139 -13.50 17.83 -11.04
C LYS A 139 -11.99 17.62 -11.16
N GLN A 140 -11.42 17.96 -12.32
CA GLN A 140 -9.97 17.89 -12.56
C GLN A 140 -9.32 16.51 -12.26
N ILE A 141 -10.09 15.44 -12.46
CA ILE A 141 -9.57 14.07 -12.39
C ILE A 141 -8.75 13.81 -13.67
N PRO A 142 -7.48 13.39 -13.56
CA PRO A 142 -6.71 12.99 -14.72
C PRO A 142 -7.41 11.84 -15.46
N LYS A 143 -7.63 11.98 -16.77
CA LYS A 143 -8.27 10.96 -17.62
C LYS A 143 -7.57 9.59 -17.60
N GLY A 144 -6.30 9.57 -17.24
CA GLY A 144 -5.50 8.34 -17.10
C GLY A 144 -5.76 7.60 -15.79
N CYS A 145 -6.31 8.29 -14.78
CA CYS A 145 -6.56 7.76 -13.45
C CYS A 145 -7.67 6.69 -13.50
N PRO A 146 -7.43 5.48 -12.97
CA PRO A 146 -8.43 4.43 -13.01
C PRO A 146 -9.54 4.65 -11.96
N ASP A 147 -9.21 5.29 -10.83
CA ASP A 147 -10.15 5.61 -9.75
C ASP A 147 -9.73 6.91 -9.05
N PRO A 148 -10.61 7.93 -8.93
CA PRO A 148 -10.31 9.15 -8.19
C PRO A 148 -9.88 8.95 -6.74
N GLN A 149 -10.32 7.86 -6.09
CA GLN A 149 -9.94 7.51 -4.71
C GLN A 149 -8.42 7.35 -4.56
N LEU A 150 -7.72 6.93 -5.62
CA LEU A 150 -6.26 6.76 -5.65
C LEU A 150 -5.50 8.09 -5.68
N LEU A 151 -6.20 9.22 -5.78
CA LEU A 151 -5.63 10.58 -5.71
C LEU A 151 -6.08 11.34 -4.45
N MET A 152 -6.77 10.68 -3.53
CA MET A 152 -7.18 11.23 -2.23
C MET A 152 -6.07 11.01 -1.20
N TYR A 153 -4.97 11.75 -1.32
CA TYR A 153 -3.76 11.56 -0.51
C TYR A 153 -4.03 11.58 1.00
N GLY A 154 -4.88 12.52 1.46
CA GLY A 154 -5.29 12.62 2.85
C GLY A 154 -6.01 11.37 3.31
N GLU A 155 -7.00 10.90 2.55
CA GLU A 155 -7.78 9.71 2.91
C GLU A 155 -6.94 8.43 2.94
N ILE A 156 -6.00 8.28 2.01
CA ILE A 156 -5.09 7.13 1.94
C ILE A 156 -4.20 7.06 3.19
N ALA A 157 -3.79 8.21 3.73
CA ALA A 157 -2.90 8.30 4.89
C ALA A 157 -3.64 8.48 6.24
N LYS A 158 -4.98 8.53 6.26
CA LYS A 158 -5.80 8.53 7.48
C LYS A 158 -5.86 7.14 8.13
N LEU A 159 -4.74 6.73 8.74
CA LEU A 159 -4.59 5.40 9.32
C LEU A 159 -5.47 5.17 10.55
N GLY A 160 -5.80 6.18 11.34
CA GLY A 160 -6.66 6.03 12.52
C GLY A 160 -8.04 5.52 12.16
N ALA A 161 -8.72 6.18 11.23
CA ALA A 161 -10.03 5.76 10.73
C ALA A 161 -10.01 4.37 10.08
N GLN A 162 -8.92 4.04 9.37
CA GLN A 162 -8.75 2.73 8.72
C GLN A 162 -8.50 1.61 9.74
N VAL A 163 -7.64 1.85 10.73
CA VAL A 163 -7.37 0.90 11.83
C VAL A 163 -8.61 0.69 12.67
N LYS A 164 -9.37 1.77 12.98
CA LYS A 164 -10.67 1.65 13.64
C LYS A 164 -11.59 0.68 12.91
N ARG A 165 -11.77 0.85 11.59
CA ARG A 165 -12.61 -0.04 10.79
C ARG A 165 -12.16 -1.50 10.88
N LEU A 166 -10.84 -1.75 10.91
CA LEU A 166 -10.30 -3.09 11.10
C LEU A 166 -10.64 -3.65 12.48
N THR A 167 -10.36 -2.92 13.56
CA THR A 167 -10.56 -3.39 14.93
C THR A 167 -12.03 -3.54 15.31
N ASP A 168 -12.93 -2.83 14.62
CA ASP A 168 -14.38 -2.98 14.80
C ASP A 168 -14.89 -4.35 14.29
N HIS A 169 -14.18 -5.02 13.38
CA HIS A 169 -14.62 -6.27 12.74
C HIS A 169 -13.71 -7.48 13.00
N VAL A 170 -12.45 -7.25 13.40
CA VAL A 170 -11.43 -8.29 13.51
C VAL A 170 -10.93 -8.37 14.96
N LYS A 171 -10.85 -9.61 15.47
CA LYS A 171 -10.35 -9.87 16.82
C LYS A 171 -8.86 -9.50 16.94
N SER A 172 -8.45 -9.01 18.11
CA SER A 172 -7.09 -8.55 18.34
C SER A 172 -6.02 -9.62 18.12
N ASP A 173 -6.31 -10.89 18.41
CA ASP A 173 -5.41 -12.03 18.19
C ASP A 173 -5.22 -12.39 16.71
N GLN A 174 -6.10 -11.89 15.84
CA GLN A 174 -5.99 -11.98 14.38
C GLN A 174 -5.26 -10.78 13.78
N ILE A 175 -4.82 -9.78 14.55
CA ILE A 175 -4.16 -8.57 14.03
C ILE A 175 -2.74 -8.43 14.59
N LYS A 176 -1.78 -8.16 13.71
CA LYS A 176 -0.42 -7.79 14.06
C LYS A 176 -0.09 -6.41 13.51
N PHE A 177 0.07 -5.44 14.42
CA PHE A 177 0.57 -4.12 14.08
C PHE A 177 2.10 -4.08 14.10
N ILE A 178 2.68 -3.36 13.14
CA ILE A 178 4.12 -3.14 12.98
C ILE A 178 4.35 -1.66 12.73
N TYR A 179 5.24 -1.02 13.48
CA TYR A 179 5.64 0.36 13.22
C TYR A 179 6.81 0.38 12.23
N PHE A 180 6.73 1.24 11.22
CA PHE A 180 7.75 1.34 10.17
C PHE A 180 9.15 1.62 10.75
N ASP A 181 9.27 2.55 11.70
CA ASP A 181 10.57 2.88 12.29
C ASP A 181 11.14 1.72 13.09
N GLU A 182 10.30 0.92 13.75
CA GLU A 182 10.74 -0.29 14.42
C GLU A 182 11.18 -1.36 13.41
N PHE A 183 10.43 -1.53 12.32
CA PHE A 183 10.78 -2.45 11.25
C PHE A 183 12.12 -2.10 10.59
N VAL A 184 12.42 -0.81 10.42
CA VAL A 184 13.70 -0.35 9.85
C VAL A 184 14.84 -0.54 10.85
N ASN A 185 14.63 -0.22 12.13
CA ASN A 185 15.72 -0.23 13.13
C ASN A 185 15.97 -1.62 13.75
N LYS A 186 14.99 -2.51 13.72
CA LYS A 186 15.01 -3.83 14.39
C LYS A 186 14.37 -4.90 13.49
N THR A 187 14.77 -4.94 12.22
CA THR A 187 14.16 -5.79 11.18
C THR A 187 14.10 -7.26 11.57
N ASP A 188 15.19 -7.80 12.14
CA ASP A 188 15.30 -9.17 12.62
C ASP A 188 14.25 -9.50 13.69
N LYS A 189 14.10 -8.63 14.69
CA LYS A 189 13.16 -8.80 15.80
C LYS A 189 11.72 -8.73 15.31
N VAL A 190 11.42 -7.76 14.44
CA VAL A 190 10.09 -7.62 13.86
C VAL A 190 9.75 -8.84 13.02
N TYR A 191 10.65 -9.30 12.16
CA TYR A 191 10.48 -10.50 11.35
C TYR A 191 10.22 -11.75 12.22
N CYS A 192 11.03 -11.99 13.26
CA CYS A 192 10.80 -13.07 14.22
C CYS A 192 9.43 -13.00 14.90
N SER A 193 8.96 -11.79 15.24
CA SER A 193 7.62 -11.59 15.83
C SER A 193 6.48 -11.87 14.84
N VAL A 194 6.72 -11.68 13.54
CA VAL A 194 5.77 -12.03 12.48
C VAL A 194 5.72 -13.54 12.29
N LEU A 195 6.86 -14.23 12.30
CA LEU A 195 6.89 -15.71 12.23
C LEU A 195 6.13 -16.33 13.40
N GLU A 196 6.32 -15.80 14.61
CA GLU A 196 5.56 -16.22 15.79
C GLU A 196 4.06 -15.98 15.65
N PHE A 197 3.67 -14.78 15.21
CA PHE A 197 2.28 -14.45 14.95
C PHE A 197 1.67 -15.39 13.91
N LEU A 198 2.41 -15.76 12.86
CA LEU A 198 1.98 -16.68 11.82
C LEU A 198 2.04 -18.16 12.25
N LYS A 199 2.65 -18.47 13.41
CA LYS A 199 2.90 -19.83 13.93
C LYS A 199 3.83 -20.66 13.02
N VAL A 200 4.85 -20.00 12.50
CA VAL A 200 5.86 -20.59 11.61
C VAL A 200 7.19 -20.73 12.38
N ASN A 201 8.04 -21.68 12.02
CA ASN A 201 9.33 -21.86 12.66
C ASN A 201 10.21 -20.59 12.52
N LYS A 202 11.11 -20.33 13.47
CA LYS A 202 12.05 -19.20 13.48
C LYS A 202 13.45 -19.58 12.99
N ASN A 203 13.61 -20.77 12.41
CA ASN A 203 14.90 -21.34 12.00
C ASN A 203 15.44 -20.80 10.66
N HIS A 204 14.73 -19.89 10.02
CA HIS A 204 15.15 -19.29 8.75
C HIS A 204 15.21 -17.76 8.86
N THR A 205 16.37 -17.22 8.55
CA THR A 205 16.63 -15.78 8.50
C THR A 205 16.99 -15.38 7.07
N PRO A 206 16.18 -14.54 6.40
CA PRO A 206 16.44 -14.07 5.05
C PRO A 206 17.50 -12.96 5.02
N SER A 207 17.91 -12.55 3.81
CA SER A 207 18.72 -11.32 3.66
C SER A 207 17.83 -10.09 3.85
N PHE A 208 18.16 -9.23 4.82
CA PHE A 208 17.39 -8.02 5.11
C PHE A 208 17.77 -6.84 4.21
N GLU A 209 17.60 -7.01 2.90
CA GLU A 209 17.83 -5.93 1.93
C GLU A 209 16.61 -5.02 1.75
N ASN A 210 16.85 -3.74 1.47
CA ASN A 210 15.75 -2.82 1.19
C ASN A 210 15.20 -3.01 -0.23
N HIS A 211 14.10 -3.76 -0.35
CA HIS A 211 13.50 -4.12 -1.64
C HIS A 211 12.55 -3.07 -2.26
N ASN A 212 12.22 -1.95 -1.59
CA ASN A 212 11.34 -0.93 -2.17
C ASN A 212 11.58 0.50 -1.65
N PRO A 213 12.81 1.04 -1.81
CA PRO A 213 13.06 2.44 -1.51
C PRO A 213 12.17 3.33 -2.39
N THR A 214 11.58 4.37 -1.82
CA THR A 214 10.85 5.37 -2.61
C THR A 214 11.82 6.08 -3.53
N ARG A 215 11.60 5.95 -4.85
CA ARG A 215 12.39 6.61 -5.89
C ARG A 215 11.53 7.68 -6.56
N PRO A 216 11.88 8.98 -6.45
CA PRO A 216 11.12 10.03 -7.09
C PRO A 216 11.32 10.02 -8.60
N ILE A 217 10.38 10.59 -9.34
CA ILE A 217 10.51 10.72 -10.80
C ILE A 217 11.69 11.64 -11.19
N LYS A 218 12.39 11.29 -12.28
CA LYS A 218 13.56 12.06 -12.77
C LYS A 218 13.16 13.29 -13.56
N PHE A 219 12.27 13.11 -14.54
CA PHE A 219 11.81 14.16 -15.45
C PHE A 219 10.30 14.38 -15.32
N ASN A 220 9.91 15.45 -14.63
CA ASN A 220 8.51 15.79 -14.34
C ASN A 220 7.67 15.99 -15.60
N LYS A 221 8.17 16.77 -16.57
CA LYS A 221 7.46 17.02 -17.84
C LYS A 221 7.21 15.73 -18.62
N LEU A 222 8.17 14.81 -18.63
CA LEU A 222 8.04 13.52 -19.30
C LEU A 222 6.93 12.68 -18.66
N THR A 223 6.92 12.54 -17.32
CA THR A 223 5.86 11.81 -16.60
C THR A 223 4.47 12.40 -16.90
N LYS A 224 4.35 13.73 -16.85
CA LYS A 224 3.08 14.42 -17.15
C LYS A 224 2.61 14.14 -18.58
N ILE A 225 3.48 14.26 -19.57
CA ILE A 225 3.16 14.00 -20.99
C ILE A 225 2.73 12.54 -21.18
N VAL A 226 3.47 11.58 -20.60
CA VAL A 226 3.14 10.15 -20.70
C VAL A 226 1.76 9.87 -20.09
N ASN A 227 1.47 10.39 -18.90
CA ASN A 227 0.19 10.16 -18.23
C ASN A 227 -0.98 10.83 -18.96
N GLN A 228 -0.77 12.04 -19.52
CA GLN A 228 -1.75 12.70 -20.39
C GLN A 228 -2.01 11.89 -21.66
N ALA A 229 -0.96 11.36 -22.31
CA ALA A 229 -1.10 10.54 -23.51
C ALA A 229 -1.84 9.22 -23.23
N VAL A 230 -1.55 8.57 -22.09
CA VAL A 230 -2.28 7.38 -21.62
C VAL A 230 -3.76 7.72 -21.38
N GLY A 231 -4.05 8.85 -20.75
CA GLY A 231 -5.42 9.33 -20.54
C GLY A 231 -6.14 9.61 -21.86
N LEU A 232 -5.51 10.31 -22.80
CA LEU A 232 -6.08 10.59 -24.12
C LEU A 232 -6.41 9.29 -24.88
N LYS A 233 -5.47 8.35 -24.86
CA LYS A 233 -5.64 7.02 -25.45
C LYS A 233 -6.85 6.26 -24.89
N LYS A 234 -7.06 6.32 -23.58
CA LYS A 234 -8.25 5.73 -22.93
C LYS A 234 -9.53 6.42 -23.41
N THR A 235 -9.52 7.76 -23.52
CA THR A 235 -10.71 8.50 -23.96
C THR A 235 -11.12 8.24 -25.42
N VAL A 236 -10.17 7.91 -26.29
CA VAL A 236 -10.48 7.51 -27.68
C VAL A 236 -10.77 6.00 -27.83
N GLY A 237 -10.95 5.28 -26.72
CA GLY A 237 -11.38 3.87 -26.72
C GLY A 237 -10.28 2.83 -26.95
N ILE A 238 -9.00 3.23 -27.03
CA ILE A 238 -7.91 2.27 -27.28
C ILE A 238 -7.50 1.58 -25.96
N LYS A 239 -8.01 0.37 -25.75
CA LYS A 239 -7.79 -0.42 -24.51
C LYS A 239 -6.50 -1.24 -24.50
N LYS A 240 -5.80 -1.40 -25.63
CA LYS A 240 -4.60 -2.24 -25.74
C LYS A 240 -3.44 -1.68 -24.90
N GLN A 241 -2.89 -2.46 -23.98
CA GLN A 241 -1.71 -2.06 -23.20
C GLN A 241 -0.43 -2.49 -23.94
N PHE A 242 0.41 -1.53 -24.35
CA PHE A 242 1.68 -1.81 -25.04
C PHE A 242 2.89 -1.85 -24.10
N GLY A 243 2.69 -1.63 -22.79
CA GLY A 243 3.78 -1.61 -21.80
C GLY A 243 4.77 -0.43 -21.91
N VAL A 244 4.69 0.40 -22.96
CA VAL A 244 5.60 1.53 -23.21
C VAL A 244 5.61 2.52 -22.05
N ALA A 245 4.44 2.96 -21.57
CA ALA A 245 4.34 3.86 -20.43
C ALA A 245 5.02 3.27 -19.19
N LYS A 246 4.74 1.99 -18.87
CA LYS A 246 5.39 1.27 -17.75
C LYS A 246 6.91 1.29 -17.89
N LYS A 247 7.45 0.98 -19.08
CA LYS A 247 8.89 1.00 -19.34
C LYS A 247 9.50 2.40 -19.15
N ILE A 248 8.82 3.45 -19.63
CA ILE A 248 9.25 4.84 -19.44
C ILE A 248 9.25 5.21 -17.95
N HIS A 249 8.21 4.90 -17.19
CA HIS A 249 8.17 5.17 -15.75
C HIS A 249 9.28 4.43 -15.00
N THR A 250 9.55 3.16 -15.35
CA THR A 250 10.62 2.37 -14.71
C THR A 250 12.01 2.99 -14.91
N VAL A 251 12.28 3.61 -16.06
CA VAL A 251 13.57 4.28 -16.32
C VAL A 251 13.60 5.73 -15.84
N ASN A 252 12.44 6.37 -15.66
CA ASN A 252 12.32 7.78 -15.28
C ASN A 252 12.32 7.99 -13.75
N VAL A 253 13.25 7.35 -13.04
CA VAL A 253 13.39 7.45 -11.58
C VAL A 253 14.76 8.03 -11.19
N LYS A 254 14.80 8.80 -10.10
CA LYS A 254 16.04 9.27 -9.45
C LYS A 254 16.48 8.26 -8.38
N GLY A 255 17.79 8.24 -8.10
CA GLY A 255 18.36 7.40 -7.05
C GLY A 255 18.15 7.92 -5.63
N GLU A 256 17.90 9.22 -5.46
CA GLU A 256 17.73 9.85 -4.14
C GLU A 256 16.26 10.04 -3.78
N PRO A 257 15.86 9.89 -2.50
CA PRO A 257 14.48 10.07 -2.06
C PRO A 257 13.95 11.50 -2.28
N PRO A 258 12.61 11.71 -2.30
CA PRO A 258 12.02 13.04 -2.48
C PRO A 258 12.57 14.05 -1.46
N LYS A 259 12.98 15.23 -1.93
CA LYS A 259 13.42 16.34 -1.07
C LYS A 259 12.25 16.94 -0.28
N GLN A 260 12.58 17.60 0.82
CA GLN A 260 11.68 18.17 1.84
C GLN A 260 10.48 18.94 1.27
N MET A 261 9.36 18.82 1.99
CA MET A 261 8.11 19.53 1.79
C MET A 261 8.20 21.00 2.23
N SER A 262 7.40 21.88 1.62
CA SER A 262 7.28 23.26 2.09
C SER A 262 6.75 23.30 3.53
N ARG A 263 7.19 24.29 4.32
CA ARG A 263 6.73 24.44 5.72
C ARG A 263 5.21 24.60 5.77
N THR A 264 4.64 25.34 4.83
CA THR A 264 3.19 25.55 4.70
C THR A 264 2.45 24.24 4.50
N LEU A 265 2.84 23.43 3.51
CA LEU A 265 2.17 22.15 3.25
C LEU A 265 2.31 21.20 4.45
N LYS A 266 3.47 21.19 5.12
CA LYS A 266 3.68 20.39 6.34
C LYS A 266 2.72 20.78 7.45
N THR A 267 2.58 22.08 7.72
CA THR A 267 1.61 22.60 8.71
C THR A 267 0.18 22.22 8.33
N THR A 268 -0.21 22.38 7.07
CA THR A 268 -1.54 21.98 6.57
C THR A 268 -1.81 20.50 6.82
N MET A 269 -0.85 19.62 6.51
CA MET A 269 -1.00 18.18 6.75
C MET A 269 -1.03 17.83 8.23
N ASN A 270 -0.21 18.47 9.08
CA ASN A 270 -0.22 18.24 10.52
C ASN A 270 -1.62 18.53 11.10
N VAL A 271 -2.24 19.65 10.71
CA VAL A 271 -3.61 19.99 11.11
C VAL A 271 -4.62 18.97 10.54
N TYR A 272 -4.46 18.57 9.27
CA TYR A 272 -5.36 17.62 8.62
C TYR A 272 -5.38 16.25 9.33
N PHE A 273 -4.22 15.78 9.78
CA PHE A 273 -4.08 14.45 10.39
C PHE A 273 -4.21 14.45 11.92
N GLU A 274 -4.23 15.60 12.59
CA GLU A 274 -4.20 15.69 14.06
C GLU A 274 -5.22 14.77 14.75
N LYS A 275 -6.51 14.89 14.37
CA LYS A 275 -7.58 14.07 14.96
C LYS A 275 -7.44 12.57 14.63
N ASP A 276 -6.95 12.25 13.44
CA ASP A 276 -6.78 10.87 13.01
C ASP A 276 -5.58 10.20 13.69
N ILE A 277 -4.49 10.96 13.92
CA ILE A 277 -3.33 10.54 14.71
C ILE A 277 -3.73 10.33 16.17
N GLN A 278 -4.54 11.22 16.74
CA GLN A 278 -5.06 11.04 18.10
C GLN A 278 -5.89 9.75 18.21
N LEU A 279 -6.82 9.53 17.27
CA LEU A 279 -7.59 8.29 17.22
C LEU A 279 -6.68 7.05 17.12
N LEU A 280 -5.66 7.09 16.27
CA LEU A 280 -4.70 6.00 16.16
C LEU A 280 -3.91 5.79 17.45
N SER A 281 -3.48 6.86 18.10
CA SER A 281 -2.77 6.84 19.38
C SER A 281 -3.59 6.13 20.46
N ASP A 282 -4.88 6.45 20.54
CA ASP A 282 -5.82 5.86 21.50
C ASP A 282 -6.05 4.37 21.21
N LEU A 283 -6.32 4.00 19.96
CA LEU A 283 -6.51 2.60 19.54
C LEU A 283 -5.28 1.73 19.80
N MET A 284 -4.09 2.31 19.62
CA MET A 284 -2.82 1.60 19.77
C MET A 284 -2.27 1.64 21.19
N ASN A 285 -2.90 2.39 22.11
CA ASN A 285 -2.38 2.69 23.44
C ASN A 285 -0.89 3.11 23.40
N LYS A 286 -0.55 4.00 22.47
CA LYS A 286 0.83 4.45 22.22
C LYS A 286 0.83 5.91 21.82
N ASN A 287 1.67 6.72 22.45
CA ASN A 287 1.84 8.12 22.09
C ASN A 287 2.43 8.25 20.67
N LEU A 288 1.67 8.87 19.75
CA LEU A 288 2.06 9.16 18.37
C LEU A 288 2.05 10.67 18.07
N SER A 289 2.10 11.53 19.09
CA SER A 289 2.06 13.00 18.93
C SER A 289 3.24 13.56 18.14
N ASP A 290 4.38 12.87 18.11
CA ASP A 290 5.53 13.20 17.27
C ASP A 290 5.25 13.03 15.76
N TRP A 291 4.16 12.34 15.40
CA TRP A 291 3.71 12.22 14.02
C TRP A 291 3.04 13.51 13.51
N SER A 292 2.57 14.39 14.39
CA SER A 292 1.99 15.71 14.04
C SER A 292 2.88 16.91 14.41
N ASN A 293 3.91 16.73 15.24
CA ASN A 293 4.62 17.84 15.91
C ASN A 293 6.01 18.17 15.35
N GLN A 294 6.26 17.97 14.05
CA GLN A 294 7.55 18.32 13.44
C GLN A 294 7.35 19.21 12.22
#